data_AF-A0A925HIW6-F1
#
_entry.id   AF-A0A925HIW6-F1
#
_cell.length_a   1.000
_cell.length_b   1.000
_cell.length_c   1.000
_cell.angle_alpha   90.00
_cell.angle_beta   90.00
_cell.angle_gamma   90.00
#
_symmetry.space_group_name_H-M   'P 1'
#
loop_
_entity.id
_entity.type
_entity.pdbx_description
1 polymer ?
#
loop_
_entity_poly.entity_id
_entity_poly.type
_entity_poly.pdbx_seq_one_letter_code
_entity_poly.pdbx_strand_id
1 'polypeptide(L)'
;MNVLHVISSLEQAAGGPQAVITRLGAAQALAGCHVTILSSRVQNPVEHFREILAGVPGGNSVQVELVEPFDRAERLTAARARARLRELLP
;
A
#
# COMPACT_ATOMS: atom_id res chain seq x y z
N MET A 1 5.65 -12.85 9.49
CA MET A 1 5.07 -13.11 8.15
C MET A 1 4.99 -11.78 7.41
N ASN A 2 5.34 -11.75 6.12
CA ASN A 2 5.31 -10.53 5.30
C ASN A 2 4.02 -10.48 4.48
N VAL A 3 3.31 -9.36 4.51
CA VAL A 3 2.03 -9.15 3.82
C VAL A 3 2.12 -7.89 2.97
N LEU A 4 1.91 -8.04 1.66
CA LEU A 4 1.82 -6.94 0.71
C LEU A 4 0.37 -6.76 0.26
N HIS A 5 -0.24 -5.64 0.61
CA HIS A 5 -1.52 -5.24 0.04
C HIS A 5 -1.29 -4.34 -1.16
N VAL A 6 -1.83 -4.70 -2.32
CA VAL A 6 -1.70 -3.90 -3.55
C VAL A 6 -3.04 -3.25 -3.87
N ILE A 7 -3.06 -1.92 -3.96
CA ILE A 7 -4.26 -1.15 -4.31
C ILE A 7 -3.95 -0.11 -5.39
N SER A 8 -4.82 0.01 -6.37
CA SER A 8 -4.62 0.91 -7.51
C SER A 8 -4.66 2.40 -7.15
N SER A 9 -5.21 2.75 -6.00
CA SER A 9 -5.40 4.13 -5.53
C SER A 9 -5.52 4.20 -4.01
N LEU A 10 -4.92 5.24 -3.40
CA LEU A 10 -5.12 5.55 -1.98
C LEU A 10 -6.21 6.60 -1.70
N GLU A 11 -6.98 6.98 -2.72
CA GLU A 11 -8.00 8.03 -2.60
C GLU A 11 -9.22 7.58 -1.78
N GLN A 12 -9.62 8.38 -0.78
CA GLN A 12 -10.84 8.14 0.01
C GLN A 12 -12.12 8.09 -0.86
N ALA A 13 -12.16 8.88 -1.94
CA ALA A 13 -13.29 8.89 -2.88
C ALA A 13 -13.50 7.54 -3.58
N ALA A 14 -12.52 6.62 -3.56
CA ALA A 14 -12.65 5.29 -4.12
C ALA A 14 -13.47 4.32 -3.23
N GLY A 15 -13.91 4.74 -2.04
CA GLY A 15 -14.88 4.02 -1.21
C GLY A 15 -14.28 2.87 -0.39
N GLY A 16 -15.03 1.77 -0.27
CA GLY A 16 -14.78 0.65 0.65
C GLY A 16 -13.38 0.02 0.64
N PRO A 17 -12.67 -0.15 -0.50
CA PRO A 17 -11.37 -0.83 -0.52
C PRO A 17 -10.32 -0.19 0.38
N GLN A 18 -10.25 1.15 0.40
CA GLN A 18 -9.36 1.94 1.26
C GLN A 18 -9.67 1.74 2.75
N ALA A 19 -10.94 1.67 3.10
CA ALA A 19 -11.39 1.43 4.47
C ALA A 19 -11.05 0.02 4.97
N VAL A 20 -11.06 -0.97 4.07
CA VAL A 20 -10.72 -2.36 4.35
C VAL A 20 -9.23 -2.52 4.52
N ILE A 21 -8.43 -2.08 3.54
CA ILE A 21 -6.96 -2.25 3.55
C ILE A 21 -6.30 -1.58 4.77
N THR A 22 -6.80 -0.41 5.18
CA THR A 22 -6.32 0.28 6.39
C THR A 22 -6.58 -0.54 7.65
N ARG A 23 -7.83 -0.96 7.89
CA ARG A 23 -8.21 -1.68 9.12
C ARG A 23 -7.68 -3.11 9.15
N LEU A 24 -7.77 -3.83 8.04
CA LEU A 24 -7.27 -5.20 7.93
C LEU A 24 -5.74 -5.21 8.04
N GLY A 25 -5.06 -4.30 7.34
CA GLY A 25 -3.61 -4.17 7.42
C GLY A 25 -3.14 -3.83 8.84
N ALA A 26 -3.81 -2.89 9.50
CA ALA A 26 -3.49 -2.55 10.89
C ALA A 26 -3.74 -3.71 11.86
N ALA A 27 -4.84 -4.46 11.69
CA ALA A 27 -5.11 -5.65 12.49
C ALA A 27 -4.06 -6.76 12.28
N GLN A 28 -3.62 -6.96 11.04
CA GLN A 28 -2.54 -7.91 10.72
C GLN A 28 -1.21 -7.47 11.34
N ALA A 29 -0.91 -6.16 11.33
CA ALA A 29 0.27 -5.61 11.98
C ALA A 29 0.25 -5.86 13.50
N LEU A 30 -0.90 -5.66 14.15
CA LEU A 30 -1.08 -5.99 15.57
C LEU A 30 -0.92 -7.50 15.86
N ALA A 31 -1.27 -8.35 14.90
CA ALA A 31 -1.05 -9.79 14.99
C ALA A 31 0.40 -10.22 14.73
N GLY A 32 1.35 -9.27 14.55
CA GLY A 32 2.77 -9.55 14.32
C GLY A 32 3.16 -9.76 12.86
N CYS A 33 2.33 -9.35 11.91
CA CYS A 33 2.71 -9.32 10.49
C CYS A 33 3.50 -8.04 10.16
N HIS A 34 4.46 -8.15 9.24
CA HIS A 34 5.05 -6.98 8.59
C HIS A 34 4.18 -6.63 7.39
N VAL A 35 3.42 -5.54 7.50
CA VAL A 35 2.41 -5.16 6.52
C VAL A 35 2.88 -3.94 5.73
N THR A 36 2.87 -4.07 4.40
CA THR A 36 3.15 -2.98 3.47
C THR A 36 1.95 -2.79 2.55
N ILE A 37 1.50 -1.55 2.40
CA ILE A 37 0.49 -1.12 1.43
C ILE A 37 1.23 -0.50 0.25
N LEU A 38 1.08 -1.09 -0.94
CA LEU A 38 1.64 -0.60 -2.18
C LEU A 38 0.55 0.03 -3.04
N SER A 39 0.79 1.25 -3.52
CA SER A 39 -0.10 1.88 -4.49
C SER A 39 0.62 2.53 -5.67
N SER A 40 -0.04 2.47 -6.82
CA SER A 40 0.43 3.07 -8.08
C SER A 40 -0.14 4.46 -8.37
N ARG A 41 -1.06 4.97 -7.53
CA ARG A 41 -1.65 6.30 -7.71
C ARG A 41 -1.96 6.95 -6.37
N VAL A 42 -1.58 8.21 -6.28
CA VAL A 42 -2.09 9.15 -5.28
C VAL A 42 -2.34 10.47 -6.01
N GLN A 43 -3.57 10.98 -5.93
CA GLN A 43 -3.89 12.34 -6.38
C GLN A 43 -3.67 13.33 -5.23
N ASN A 44 -3.87 12.87 -3.99
CA ASN A 44 -3.55 13.56 -2.76
C ASN A 44 -2.12 13.24 -2.26
N PRO A 45 -1.57 14.00 -1.30
CA PRO A 45 -0.32 13.62 -0.64
C PRO A 45 -0.48 12.29 0.12
N VAL A 46 0.52 11.40 0.05
CA VAL A 46 0.52 10.13 0.78
C VAL A 46 0.46 10.31 2.29
N GLU A 47 0.89 11.48 2.76
CA GLU A 47 0.82 11.97 4.12
C GLU A 47 -0.62 11.95 4.64
N HIS A 48 -1.59 12.34 3.81
CA HIS A 48 -2.99 12.28 4.20
C HIS A 48 -3.47 10.85 4.45
N PHE A 49 -3.01 9.89 3.63
CA PHE A 49 -3.30 8.48 3.86
C PHE A 49 -2.62 7.96 5.15
N ARG A 50 -1.41 8.41 5.44
CA ARG A 50 -0.72 8.09 6.70
C ARG A 50 -1.44 8.64 7.92
N GLU A 51 -2.02 9.83 7.85
CA GLU A 51 -2.87 10.40 8.92
C GLU A 51 -4.09 9.52 9.19
N ILE A 52 -4.77 9.04 8.14
CA ILE A 52 -5.90 8.13 8.27
C ILE A 52 -5.45 6.82 8.95
N LEU A 53 -4.32 6.25 8.52
CA LEU A 53 -3.74 5.06 9.14
C LEU A 53 -3.38 5.29 10.61
N ALA A 54 -2.81 6.44 10.95
CA ALA A 54 -2.43 6.78 12.33
C ALA A 54 -3.65 6.84 13.27
N GLY A 55 -4.83 7.13 12.74
CA GLY A 55 -6.10 7.07 13.47
C GLY A 55 -6.65 5.66 13.73
N VAL A 56 -6.05 4.61 13.14
CA VAL A 56 -6.46 3.21 13.32
C VAL A 56 -5.52 2.50 14.31
N PRO A 57 -6.05 1.74 15.29
CA PRO A 57 -5.21 0.91 16.17
C PRO A 57 -4.29 -0.02 15.36
N GLY A 58 -2.97 0.09 15.56
CA GLY A 58 -1.96 -0.66 14.80
C GLY A 58 -1.55 -0.06 13.46
N GLY A 59 -2.19 1.03 13.02
CA GLY A 59 -1.94 1.61 11.69
C GLY A 59 -0.55 2.23 11.54
N ASN A 60 0.04 2.73 12.63
CA ASN A 60 1.44 3.22 12.63
C ASN A 60 2.47 2.12 12.36
N SER A 61 2.10 0.84 12.47
CA SER A 61 2.96 -0.31 12.16
C SER A 61 2.82 -0.77 10.70
N VAL A 62 1.98 -0.11 9.90
CA VAL A 62 1.78 -0.40 8.49
C VAL A 62 2.65 0.52 7.65
N GLN A 63 3.48 -0.06 6.78
CA GLN A 63 4.28 0.70 5.83
C GLN A 63 3.44 1.07 4.60
N VAL A 64 3.73 2.23 4.01
CA VAL A 64 3.06 2.70 2.80
C VAL A 64 4.10 3.06 1.76
N GLU A 65 4.06 2.35 0.64
CA GLU A 65 4.97 2.49 -0.49
C GLU A 65 4.21 2.93 -1.73
N LEU A 66 4.84 3.82 -2.49
CA LEU A 66 4.34 4.27 -3.77
C LEU A 66 5.24 3.77 -4.90
N VAL A 67 4.60 3.31 -5.96
CA VAL A 67 5.26 3.00 -7.23
C VAL A 67 4.84 3.99 -8.28
N GLU A 68 5.81 4.45 -9.07
CA GLU A 68 5.55 5.36 -10.17
C GLU A 68 4.60 4.73 -11.19
N PRO A 69 3.79 5.55 -11.89
CA PRO A 69 2.92 5.06 -12.95
C PRO A 69 3.71 4.32 -14.04
N PHE A 70 3.28 3.10 -14.35
CA PHE A 70 3.92 2.26 -15.35
C PHE A 70 3.62 2.74 -16.77
N ASP A 71 4.62 2.64 -17.66
CA ASP A 71 4.39 2.77 -19.10
C ASP A 71 3.55 1.60 -19.65
N ARG A 72 3.08 1.72 -20.89
CA ARG A 72 2.22 0.69 -21.50
C ARG A 72 2.93 -0.67 -21.63
N ALA A 73 4.24 -0.68 -21.85
CA ALA A 73 4.99 -1.92 -22.01
C ALA A 73 5.15 -2.63 -20.66
N GLU A 74 5.44 -1.89 -19.60
CA GLU A 74 5.53 -2.42 -18.23
C GLU A 74 4.17 -2.92 -17.74
N ARG A 75 3.06 -2.24 -18.09
CA ARG A 75 1.70 -2.73 -17.78
C ARG A 75 1.38 -4.08 -18.40
N LEU A 76 1.96 -4.40 -19.56
CA LEU A 76 1.70 -5.65 -20.28
C LEU A 76 2.66 -6.77 -19.87
N THR A 77 3.91 -6.43 -19.54
CA THR A 77 4.99 -7.41 -19.35
C THR A 77 5.42 -7.58 -17.90
N ALA A 78 5.19 -6.58 -17.04
CA ALA A 78 5.67 -6.54 -15.66
C ALA A 78 7.16 -6.89 -15.49
N ALA A 79 7.98 -6.58 -16.51
CA ALA A 79 9.36 -7.04 -16.59
C ALA A 79 10.23 -6.54 -15.42
N ARG A 80 9.89 -5.39 -14.83
CA ARG A 80 10.64 -4.77 -13.72
C ARG A 80 10.07 -5.10 -12.35
N ALA A 81 8.89 -5.73 -12.27
CA ALA A 81 8.19 -5.98 -11.01
C ALA A 81 9.04 -6.77 -10.00
N ARG A 82 9.76 -7.82 -10.44
CA ARG A 82 10.60 -8.64 -9.53
C ARG A 82 11.78 -7.87 -8.94
N ALA A 83 12.39 -6.97 -9.71
CA ALA A 83 13.49 -6.14 -9.22
C ALA A 83 12.95 -5.14 -8.19
N ARG A 84 11.87 -4.44 -8.54
CA ARG A 84 11.25 -3.45 -7.66
C ARG A 84 10.72 -4.05 -6.36
N LEU A 85 10.10 -5.23 -6.42
CA LEU A 85 9.64 -5.93 -5.21
C LEU A 85 10.78 -6.30 -4.26
N ARG A 86 11.96 -6.65 -4.77
CA ARG A 86 13.14 -6.95 -3.93
C ARG A 86 13.69 -5.72 -3.21
N GLU A 87 13.51 -4.53 -3.78
CA GLU A 87 13.88 -3.28 -3.11
C GLU A 87 12.87 -2.89 -2.02
N LEU A 88 11.58 -3.12 -2.27
CA LEU A 88 10.50 -2.71 -1.38
C LEU A 88 10.22 -3.69 -0.24
N LEU A 89 10.54 -4.97 -0.41
CA LEU A 89 10.28 -6.04 0.56
C LEU A 89 11.56 -6.85 0.84
N PRO A 90 12.46 -6.36 1.71
CA PRO A 90 13.64 -7.11 2.13
C PRO A 90 13.31 -8.37 2.95
#